data_AF-A0A4Q1AVB3-F1
#
_entry.id   AF-A0A4Q1AVB3-F1
#
_cell.length_a   1.000
_cell.length_b   1.000
_cell.length_c   1.000
_cell.angle_alpha   90.00
_cell.angle_beta   90.00
_cell.angle_gamma   90.00
#
_symmetry.space_group_name_H-M   'P 1'
#
loop_
_entity.id
_entity.type
_entity.pdbx_description
1 polymer ?
#
loop_
_entity_poly.entity_id
_entity_poly.type
_entity_poly.pdbx_seq_one_letter_code
_entity_poly.pdbx_strand_id
1 'polypeptide(L)'
;MQSLFNNFSSIIIFLHVFSAIIWVGGMIAIRFAVHYSMQKVEEPKIKLGRTLENLQRFFSMVIPSIVVLLITAIIMIIALGFKGTSLYSFVIAKEVIWTIMTLVFIYIYIRRNQAQKAFDNLDFPLAKQKLEPIAKILIPLNIVLGLIAVYLGVTLRGF
;
A
#
# COMPACT_ATOMS: atom_id res chain seq x y z
N MET A 1 -3.74 -23.35 -12.67
CA MET A 1 -4.28 -22.30 -11.79
C MET A 1 -5.62 -22.68 -11.19
N GLN A 2 -6.58 -23.16 -12.00
CA GLN A 2 -7.91 -23.53 -11.51
C GLN A 2 -7.89 -24.69 -10.49
N SER A 3 -7.13 -25.76 -10.75
CA SER A 3 -6.93 -26.86 -9.79
C SER A 3 -6.30 -26.42 -8.47
N LEU A 4 -5.27 -25.57 -8.54
CA LEU A 4 -4.61 -24.98 -7.37
C LEU A 4 -5.59 -24.12 -6.56
N PHE A 5 -6.36 -23.26 -7.21
CA PHE A 5 -7.36 -22.43 -6.53
C PHE A 5 -8.46 -23.29 -5.88
N ASN A 6 -8.99 -24.29 -6.58
CA ASN A 6 -10.05 -25.13 -6.03
C ASN A 6 -9.60 -25.91 -4.78
N ASN A 7 -8.33 -26.34 -4.75
CA ASN A 7 -7.77 -27.08 -3.61
C ASN A 7 -7.37 -26.16 -2.43
N PHE A 8 -7.10 -24.88 -2.68
CA PHE A 8 -6.52 -23.94 -1.70
C PHE A 8 -7.26 -22.60 -1.63
N SER A 9 -8.54 -22.56 -2.01
CA SER A 9 -9.31 -21.30 -2.16
C SER A 9 -9.33 -20.48 -0.87
N SER A 10 -9.61 -21.12 0.26
CA SER A 10 -9.69 -20.48 1.57
C SER A 10 -8.39 -19.78 1.94
N ILE A 11 -7.24 -20.44 1.77
CA ILE A 11 -5.94 -19.85 2.14
C ILE A 11 -5.52 -18.74 1.16
N ILE A 12 -5.80 -18.90 -0.14
CA ILE A 12 -5.50 -17.87 -1.15
C ILE A 12 -6.31 -16.59 -0.87
N ILE A 13 -7.62 -16.74 -0.64
CA ILE A 13 -8.51 -15.60 -0.33
C ILE A 13 -8.09 -14.97 1.01
N PHE A 14 -7.81 -15.78 2.04
CA PHE A 14 -7.33 -15.26 3.32
C PHE A 14 -6.06 -14.43 3.16
N LEU A 15 -5.04 -14.96 2.47
CA LEU A 15 -3.78 -14.25 2.23
C LEU A 15 -3.99 -12.96 1.42
N HIS A 16 -4.89 -12.97 0.45
CA HIS A 16 -5.24 -11.77 -0.33
C HIS A 16 -5.83 -10.68 0.55
N VAL A 17 -6.87 -11.01 1.32
CA VAL A 17 -7.58 -10.06 2.19
C VAL A 17 -6.68 -9.59 3.33
N PHE A 18 -5.95 -10.50 3.97
CA PHE A 18 -5.00 -10.18 5.04
C PHE A 18 -3.92 -9.21 4.56
N SER A 19 -3.38 -9.43 3.35
CA SER A 19 -2.40 -8.52 2.76
C SER A 19 -2.99 -7.13 2.48
N ALA A 20 -4.25 -7.06 2.03
CA ALA A 20 -4.94 -5.79 1.83
C ALA A 20 -5.15 -5.04 3.16
N ILE A 21 -5.49 -5.76 4.23
CA ILE A 21 -5.62 -5.21 5.58
C ILE A 21 -4.30 -4.60 6.05
N ILE A 22 -3.19 -5.33 5.92
CA ILE A 22 -1.86 -4.82 6.33
C ILE A 22 -1.51 -3.56 5.54
N TRP A 23 -1.73 -3.55 4.23
CA TRP A 23 -1.34 -2.42 3.40
C TRP A 23 -2.22 -1.18 3.67
N VAL A 24 -3.54 -1.29 3.49
CA VAL A 24 -4.46 -0.16 3.64
C VAL A 24 -4.55 0.27 5.10
N GLY A 25 -4.71 -0.69 6.02
CA GLY A 25 -4.73 -0.42 7.46
C GLY A 25 -3.43 0.19 7.96
N GLY A 26 -2.28 -0.30 7.48
CA GLY A 26 -0.98 0.28 7.79
C GLY A 26 -0.84 1.73 7.32
N MET A 27 -1.32 2.06 6.12
CA MET A 27 -1.32 3.45 5.63
C MET A 27 -2.21 4.36 6.50
N ILE A 28 -3.39 3.88 6.89
CA ILE A 28 -4.30 4.59 7.81
C ILE A 28 -3.60 4.84 9.15
N ALA A 29 -2.96 3.81 9.74
CA ALA A 29 -2.23 3.95 10.99
C ALA A 29 -1.07 4.96 10.87
N ILE A 30 -0.29 4.91 9.79
CA ILE A 30 0.79 5.87 9.55
C ILE A 30 0.24 7.30 9.41
N ARG A 31 -0.87 7.49 8.70
CA ARG A 31 -1.45 8.81 8.46
C ARG A 31 -2.12 9.41 9.69
N PHE A 32 -2.90 8.63 10.44
CA PHE A 32 -3.75 9.17 11.51
C PHE A 32 -3.17 8.99 12.91
N ALA A 33 -2.38 7.94 13.16
CA ALA A 33 -1.72 7.77 14.45
C ALA A 33 -0.30 8.37 14.41
N VAL A 34 0.56 7.83 13.54
CA VAL A 34 1.99 8.15 13.57
C VAL A 34 2.26 9.59 13.15
N HIS A 35 1.71 10.05 12.03
CA HIS A 35 1.99 11.40 11.51
C HIS A 35 1.65 12.51 12.50
N TYR A 36 0.47 12.43 13.14
CA TYR A 36 0.04 13.43 14.13
C TYR A 36 0.83 13.31 15.43
N SER A 37 1.18 12.10 15.87
CA SER A 37 2.10 11.91 17.00
C SER A 37 3.46 12.54 16.74
N MET A 38 4.01 12.42 15.52
CA MET A 38 5.30 13.01 15.16
C MET A 38 5.26 14.54 15.09
N GLN A 39 4.07 15.17 14.96
CA GLN A 39 3.98 16.63 15.00
C GLN A 39 4.32 17.22 16.37
N LYS A 40 4.18 16.43 17.45
CA LYS A 40 4.50 16.84 18.82
C LYS A 40 5.99 16.80 19.16
N VAL A 41 6.84 16.27 18.28
CA VAL A 41 8.29 16.27 18.47
C VAL A 41 8.82 17.65 18.08
N GLU A 42 9.28 18.43 19.06
CA GLU A 42 9.78 19.79 18.86
C GLU A 42 11.12 19.79 18.12
N GLU A 43 12.03 18.91 18.52
CA GLU A 43 13.38 18.87 17.96
C GLU A 43 13.38 18.37 16.50
N PRO A 44 13.70 19.23 15.50
CA PRO A 44 13.48 18.92 14.09
C PRO A 44 14.28 17.72 13.60
N LYS A 45 15.52 17.58 14.08
CA LYS A 45 16.41 16.46 13.71
C LYS A 45 15.84 15.13 14.20
N ILE A 46 15.37 15.08 15.44
CA ILE A 46 14.76 13.88 16.03
C ILE A 46 13.47 13.51 15.28
N LYS A 47 12.62 14.51 14.99
CA LYS A 47 11.38 14.31 14.23
C LYS A 47 11.63 13.71 12.85
N LEU A 48 12.60 14.24 12.11
CA LEU A 48 12.96 13.73 10.78
C LEU A 48 13.49 12.29 10.86
N GLY A 49 14.43 12.02 11.78
CA GLY A 49 14.99 10.68 11.97
C GLY A 49 13.92 9.65 12.33
N ARG A 50 13.01 9.97 13.26
CA ARG A 50 11.90 9.10 13.62
C ARG A 50 10.92 8.88 12.48
N THR A 51 10.65 9.90 11.68
CA THR A 51 9.80 9.77 10.49
C THR A 51 10.42 8.80 9.47
N LEU A 52 11.74 8.90 9.25
CA LEU A 52 12.46 7.97 8.37
C LEU A 52 12.44 6.53 8.89
N GLU A 53 12.67 6.34 10.19
CA GLU A 53 12.62 5.02 10.84
C GLU A 53 11.22 4.39 10.73
N ASN A 54 10.18 5.16 11.04
CA ASN A 54 8.79 4.70 10.95
C ASN A 54 8.43 4.25 9.53
N LEU A 55 8.82 5.04 8.51
CA LEU A 55 8.60 4.66 7.12
C LEU A 55 9.38 3.41 6.71
N GLN A 56 10.60 3.22 7.22
CA GLN A 56 11.38 1.99 6.94
C GLN A 56 10.68 0.75 7.48
N ARG A 57 10.27 0.78 8.76
CA ARG A 57 9.56 -0.33 9.39
C ARG A 57 8.24 -0.62 8.70
N PHE A 58 7.52 0.44 8.31
CA PHE A 58 6.30 0.32 7.52
C PHE A 58 6.56 -0.38 6.18
N PHE A 59 7.59 0.00 5.42
CA PHE A 59 7.91 -0.66 4.15
C PHE A 59 8.33 -2.12 4.32
N SER A 60 9.13 -2.44 5.34
CA SER A 60 9.53 -3.83 5.64
C SER A 60 8.33 -4.76 5.88
N MET A 61 7.26 -4.24 6.45
CA MET A 61 6.01 -4.98 6.66
C MET A 61 5.12 -4.99 5.40
N VAL A 62 4.98 -3.87 4.71
CA VAL A 62 4.02 -3.71 3.61
C VAL A 62 4.51 -4.31 2.29
N ILE A 63 5.80 -4.26 1.98
CA ILE A 63 6.32 -4.80 0.72
C ILE A 63 5.99 -6.30 0.58
N PRO A 64 6.24 -7.17 1.58
CA PRO A 64 5.81 -8.56 1.52
C PRO A 64 4.30 -8.72 1.29
N SER A 65 3.47 -7.91 1.97
CA SER A 65 2.02 -7.94 1.77
C SER A 65 1.60 -7.55 0.35
N ILE A 66 2.22 -6.53 -0.25
CA ILE A 66 1.95 -6.15 -1.65
C ILE A 66 2.25 -7.32 -2.59
N VAL A 67 3.38 -8.01 -2.39
CA VAL A 67 3.78 -9.17 -3.22
C VAL A 67 2.79 -10.32 -3.07
N VAL A 68 2.41 -10.67 -1.83
CA VAL A 68 1.42 -11.73 -1.56
C VAL A 68 0.05 -11.37 -2.16
N LEU A 69 -0.38 -10.12 -2.00
CA LEU A 69 -1.63 -9.62 -2.57
C LEU A 69 -1.64 -9.75 -4.10
N LEU A 70 -0.52 -9.44 -4.74
CA LEU A 70 -0.33 -9.55 -6.18
C LEU A 70 -0.45 -10.98 -6.70
N ILE A 71 0.30 -11.89 -6.08
CA ILE A 71 0.33 -13.29 -6.48
C ILE A 71 -1.08 -13.89 -6.33
N THR A 72 -1.73 -13.64 -5.20
CA THR A 72 -3.09 -14.13 -4.94
C THR A 72 -4.13 -13.50 -5.86
N ALA A 73 -4.01 -12.22 -6.22
CA ALA A 73 -4.89 -11.57 -7.18
C ALA A 73 -4.81 -12.23 -8.56
N ILE A 74 -3.60 -12.48 -9.07
CA ILE A 74 -3.37 -13.13 -10.37
C ILE A 74 -3.97 -14.54 -10.36
N ILE A 75 -3.75 -15.31 -9.28
CA ILE A 75 -4.34 -16.64 -9.12
C ILE A 75 -5.86 -16.58 -9.24
N MET A 76 -6.50 -15.67 -8.49
CA MET A 76 -7.95 -15.52 -8.45
C MET A 76 -8.54 -15.07 -9.80
N ILE A 77 -7.94 -14.08 -10.47
CA ILE A 77 -8.45 -13.57 -11.76
C ILE A 77 -8.42 -14.66 -12.83
N ILE A 78 -7.35 -15.46 -12.87
CA ILE A 78 -7.22 -16.57 -13.83
C ILE A 78 -8.17 -17.72 -13.47
N ALA A 79 -8.28 -18.07 -12.19
CA ALA A 79 -9.08 -19.22 -11.76
C ALA A 79 -10.59 -19.00 -11.83
N LEU A 80 -11.05 -17.79 -11.51
CA LEU A 80 -12.49 -17.44 -11.47
C LEU A 80 -13.06 -17.10 -12.85
N GLY A 81 -12.22 -16.86 -13.86
CA GLY A 81 -12.68 -16.78 -15.25
C GLY A 81 -13.66 -15.64 -15.55
N PHE A 82 -13.47 -14.46 -14.95
CA PHE A 82 -14.39 -13.31 -15.07
C PHE A 82 -14.64 -12.80 -16.51
N LYS A 83 -13.84 -13.19 -17.50
CA LYS A 83 -13.99 -12.72 -18.89
C LYS A 83 -15.35 -13.15 -19.45
N GLY A 84 -16.10 -12.19 -20.01
CA GLY A 84 -17.44 -12.41 -20.55
C GLY A 84 -18.58 -12.25 -19.54
N THR A 85 -18.26 -11.98 -18.26
CA THR A 85 -19.26 -11.68 -17.22
C THR A 85 -19.53 -10.17 -17.13
N SER A 86 -20.69 -9.78 -16.60
CA SER A 86 -21.00 -8.37 -16.29
C SER A 86 -20.07 -7.78 -15.21
N LEU A 87 -19.39 -8.63 -14.45
CA LEU A 87 -18.46 -8.24 -13.39
C LEU A 87 -17.05 -7.91 -13.90
N TYR A 88 -16.73 -8.23 -15.16
CA TYR A 88 -15.39 -8.04 -15.70
C TYR A 88 -14.93 -6.57 -15.68
N SER A 89 -15.86 -5.63 -15.84
CA SER A 89 -15.60 -4.19 -15.75
C SER A 89 -15.07 -3.78 -14.37
N PHE A 90 -15.62 -4.35 -13.29
CA PHE A 90 -15.16 -4.11 -11.91
C PHE A 90 -13.78 -4.70 -11.65
N VAL A 91 -13.46 -5.86 -12.26
CA VAL A 91 -12.11 -6.45 -12.21
C VAL A 91 -11.09 -5.50 -12.85
N ILE A 92 -11.36 -5.02 -14.06
CA ILE A 92 -10.48 -4.06 -14.76
C ILE A 92 -10.32 -2.78 -13.94
N ALA A 93 -11.41 -2.21 -13.42
CA ALA A 93 -11.35 -1.01 -12.60
C ALA A 93 -10.46 -1.22 -11.36
N LYS A 94 -10.57 -2.36 -10.70
CA LYS A 94 -9.73 -2.73 -9.55
C LYS A 94 -8.26 -2.87 -9.96
N GLU A 95 -7.95 -3.47 -11.11
CA GLU A 95 -6.58 -3.61 -11.63
C GLU A 95 -5.94 -2.25 -11.94
N VAL A 96 -6.71 -1.32 -12.54
CA VAL A 96 -6.24 0.05 -12.82
C VAL A 96 -5.93 0.79 -11.53
N ILE A 97 -6.85 0.77 -10.56
CA ILE A 97 -6.64 1.40 -9.26
C ILE A 97 -5.40 0.83 -8.58
N TRP A 98 -5.28 -0.51 -8.56
CA TRP A 98 -4.15 -1.19 -7.95
C TRP A 98 -2.81 -0.85 -8.62
N THR A 99 -2.79 -0.70 -9.95
CA THR A 99 -1.61 -0.28 -10.70
C THR A 99 -1.18 1.12 -10.28
N ILE A 100 -2.13 2.06 -10.22
CA ILE A 100 -1.88 3.44 -9.77
C ILE A 100 -1.33 3.44 -8.35
N MET A 101 -1.95 2.69 -7.44
CA MET A 101 -1.50 2.59 -6.05
C MET A 101 -0.06 2.08 -5.92
N THR A 102 0.30 1.09 -6.74
CA THR A 102 1.64 0.51 -6.75
C THR A 102 2.66 1.54 -7.26
N LEU A 103 2.34 2.29 -8.32
CA LEU A 103 3.20 3.37 -8.81
C LEU A 103 3.38 4.48 -7.77
N VAL A 104 2.31 4.88 -7.08
CA VAL A 104 2.36 5.83 -5.95
C VAL A 104 3.27 5.29 -4.85
N PHE A 105 3.16 4.01 -4.49
CA PHE A 105 4.00 3.39 -3.48
C PHE A 105 5.48 3.34 -3.88
N ILE A 106 5.80 2.98 -5.13
CA ILE A 106 7.16 3.02 -5.67
C ILE A 106 7.73 4.44 -5.56
N TYR A 107 6.94 5.44 -5.94
CA TYR A 107 7.35 6.84 -5.83
C TYR A 107 7.61 7.26 -4.38
N ILE A 108 6.75 6.85 -3.43
CA ILE A 108 6.95 7.05 -1.99
C ILE A 108 8.28 6.42 -1.53
N TYR A 109 8.55 5.18 -1.93
CA TYR A 109 9.77 4.45 -1.57
C TYR A 109 11.04 5.17 -2.05
N ILE A 110 11.05 5.62 -3.31
CA ILE A 110 12.15 6.40 -3.89
C ILE A 110 12.35 7.71 -3.11
N ARG A 111 11.27 8.45 -2.84
CA ARG A 111 11.32 9.73 -2.10
C ARG A 111 11.86 9.55 -0.68
N ARG A 112 11.46 8.49 0.02
CA ARG A 112 11.99 8.16 1.35
C ARG A 112 13.49 7.85 1.30
N ASN A 113 13.95 7.12 0.29
CA ASN A 113 15.38 6.82 0.14
C ASN A 113 16.21 8.06 -0.19
N GLN A 114 15.67 8.98 -1.01
CA GLN A 114 16.29 10.29 -1.22
C GLN A 114 16.36 11.10 0.08
N ALA A 115 15.28 11.08 0.88
CA ALA A 115 15.26 11.75 2.17
C ALA A 115 16.26 11.16 3.18
N GLN A 116 16.40 9.84 3.22
CA GLN A 116 17.40 9.16 4.06
C GLN A 116 18.81 9.61 3.70
N LYS A 117 19.17 9.59 2.41
CA LYS A 117 20.49 10.04 1.94
C LYS A 117 20.77 11.50 2.32
N ALA A 118 19.78 12.38 2.17
CA ALA A 118 19.91 13.78 2.56
C ALA A 118 20.12 13.92 4.09
N PHE A 119 19.37 13.16 4.89
CA PHE A 119 19.51 13.16 6.35
C PHE A 119 20.89 12.66 6.81
N ASP A 120 21.40 11.59 6.19
CA ASP A 120 22.72 11.03 6.49
C ASP A 120 23.85 12.02 6.14
N ASN A 121 23.65 12.83 5.10
CA ASN A 121 24.55 13.92 4.69
C ASN A 121 24.33 15.23 5.47
N LEU A 122 23.51 15.22 6.53
CA LEU A 122 23.16 16.39 7.35
C LEU A 122 22.39 17.51 6.60
N ASP A 123 21.87 17.23 5.40
CA ASP A 123 20.99 18.13 4.64
C ASP A 123 19.52 17.94 5.08
N PHE A 124 19.22 18.47 6.27
CA PHE A 124 17.88 18.39 6.86
C PHE A 124 16.79 19.11 6.05
N PRO A 125 17.02 20.30 5.44
CA PRO A 125 16.04 20.95 4.59
C PRO A 125 15.61 20.07 3.40
N LEU A 126 16.57 19.45 2.70
CA LEU A 126 16.26 18.54 1.60
C LEU A 126 15.53 17.29 2.09
N ALA A 127 15.97 16.70 3.21
CA ALA A 127 15.30 15.54 3.80
C ALA A 127 13.81 15.84 4.10
N LYS A 128 13.53 17.00 4.72
CA LYS A 128 12.17 17.47 5.01
C LYS A 128 11.36 17.64 3.71
N GLN A 129 11.91 18.32 2.71
CA GLN A 129 11.27 18.55 1.42
C GLN A 129 10.91 17.23 0.71
N LYS A 130 11.77 16.21 0.83
CA LYS A 130 11.52 14.90 0.23
C LYS A 130 10.42 14.12 0.95
N LEU A 131 10.32 14.23 2.28
CA LEU A 131 9.30 13.57 3.11
C LEU A 131 7.92 14.24 3.07
N GLU A 132 7.88 15.57 2.92
CA GLU A 132 6.64 16.35 3.02
C GLU A 132 5.47 15.83 2.14
N PRO A 133 5.65 15.56 0.83
CA PRO A 133 4.54 15.09 0.01
C PRO A 133 4.10 13.66 0.33
N ILE A 134 4.96 12.83 0.93
CA ILE A 134 4.61 11.46 1.34
C ILE A 134 3.44 11.52 2.30
N ALA A 135 3.58 12.29 3.38
CA ALA A 135 2.53 12.42 4.37
C ALA A 135 1.35 13.24 3.84
N LYS A 136 1.59 14.36 3.16
CA LYS A 136 0.54 15.32 2.78
C LYS A 136 -0.38 14.84 1.64
N ILE A 137 0.18 14.16 0.65
CA ILE A 137 -0.51 13.88 -0.62
C ILE A 137 -0.52 12.38 -0.93
N LEU A 138 0.66 11.75 -0.97
CA LEU A 138 0.81 10.41 -1.55
C LEU A 138 0.14 9.34 -0.69
N ILE A 139 0.35 9.33 0.63
CA ILE A 139 -0.31 8.37 1.53
C ILE A 139 -1.83 8.58 1.54
N PRO A 140 -2.39 9.79 1.72
CA PRO A 140 -3.83 10.02 1.64
C PRO A 140 -4.46 9.57 0.34
N LEU A 141 -3.84 9.90 -0.80
CA LEU A 141 -4.29 9.45 -2.12
C LEU A 141 -4.36 7.92 -2.16
N ASN A 142 -3.31 7.26 -1.69
CA ASN A 142 -3.23 5.80 -1.71
C ASN A 142 -4.23 5.14 -0.76
N ILE A 143 -4.59 5.79 0.35
CA ILE A 143 -5.67 5.34 1.25
C ILE A 143 -7.01 5.40 0.52
N VAL A 144 -7.34 6.52 -0.13
CA VAL A 144 -8.62 6.67 -0.85
C VAL A 144 -8.74 5.63 -1.96
N LEU A 145 -7.70 5.47 -2.78
CA LEU A 145 -7.65 4.44 -3.81
C LEU A 145 -7.80 3.04 -3.22
N GLY A 146 -7.12 2.77 -2.09
CA GLY A 146 -7.22 1.50 -1.38
C GLY A 146 -8.62 1.18 -0.88
N LEU A 147 -9.32 2.16 -0.30
CA LEU A 147 -10.70 1.99 0.15
C LEU A 147 -11.66 1.70 -1.01
N ILE A 148 -11.49 2.40 -2.15
CA ILE A 148 -12.26 2.12 -3.36
C ILE A 148 -11.96 0.69 -3.86
N ALA A 149 -10.69 0.29 -3.92
CA ALA A 149 -10.30 -1.06 -4.34
C ALA A 149 -10.85 -2.16 -3.42
N VAL A 150 -10.90 -1.93 -2.10
CA VAL A 150 -11.53 -2.85 -1.15
C VAL A 150 -13.03 -2.95 -1.42
N TYR A 151 -13.73 -1.83 -1.62
CA TYR A 151 -15.16 -1.82 -1.95
C TYR A 151 -15.44 -2.61 -3.24
N LEU A 152 -14.64 -2.39 -4.29
CA LEU A 152 -14.73 -3.19 -5.52
C LEU A 152 -14.46 -4.68 -5.28
N GLY A 153 -13.51 -5.00 -4.40
CA GLY A 153 -13.27 -6.38 -3.97
C GLY A 153 -14.49 -7.02 -3.30
N VAL A 154 -15.22 -6.27 -2.47
CA VAL A 154 -16.47 -6.72 -1.85
C VAL A 154 -17.55 -6.94 -2.90
N THR A 155 -17.65 -6.11 -3.93
CA THR A 155 -18.63 -6.31 -5.02
C THR A 155 -18.36 -7.57 -5.86
N LEU A 156 -17.12 -8.06 -5.86
CA LEU A 156 -16.71 -9.27 -6.56
C LEU A 156 -16.88 -10.55 -5.71
N ARG A 157 -17.40 -10.43 -4.46
CA ARG A 157 -17.62 -11.59 -3.58
C ARG A 157 -18.78 -12.45 -4.10
N GLY A 158 -18.67 -13.76 -3.91
CA GLY A 158 -19.74 -14.71 -4.28
C GLY A 158 -19.69 -15.18 -5.74
N PHE A 159 -18.58 -14.93 -6.43
CA PHE A 159 -18.22 -15.54 -7.72
C PHE A 159 -17.19 -16.66 -7.51
#